data_AF-A0A662I0U5-F1
#
_entry.id   AF-A0A662I0U5-F1
#
_cell.length_a   1.000
_cell.length_b   1.000
_cell.length_c   1.000
_cell.angle_alpha   90.00
_cell.angle_beta   90.00
_cell.angle_gamma   90.00
#
_symmetry.space_group_name_H-M   'P 1'
#
loop_
_entity.id
_entity.type
_entity.pdbx_description
1 polymer ?
#
loop_
_entity_poly.entity_id
_entity_poly.type
_entity_poly.pdbx_seq_one_letter_code
_entity_poly.pdbx_strand_id
1 'polypeptide(L)'
;MPRHPLVKELSARIRDKPGTYLVIYDFELGGQGKIPTRFYLNLKRLSVKTLQKSVIMCSSLKTAVTVANLVKHYGGKAQVFEIKKVISD
;
A
#
# COMPACT_ATOMS: atom_id res chain seq x y z
N MET A 1 17.62 -7.97 -19.62
CA MET A 1 16.49 -7.03 -19.52
C MET A 1 16.55 -6.32 -18.18
N PRO A 2 16.55 -4.98 -18.11
CA PRO A 2 16.47 -4.30 -16.82
C PRO A 2 15.12 -4.63 -16.20
N ARG A 3 15.12 -5.29 -15.03
CA ARG A 3 13.89 -5.58 -14.29
C ARG A 3 13.28 -4.25 -13.86
N HIS A 4 12.21 -3.81 -14.51
CA HIS A 4 11.43 -2.68 -14.03
C HIS A 4 10.95 -2.98 -12.61
N PRO A 5 11.12 -2.06 -11.64
CA PRO A 5 10.66 -2.29 -10.27
C PRO A 5 9.14 -2.48 -10.26
N LEU A 6 8.64 -3.55 -9.63
CA LEU A 6 7.21 -3.88 -9.50
C LEU A 6 6.36 -2.65 -9.11
N VAL A 7 6.85 -1.85 -8.16
CA VAL A 7 6.19 -0.61 -7.71
C VAL A 7 5.99 0.41 -8.84
N LYS A 8 6.95 0.52 -9.76
CA LYS A 8 6.86 1.41 -10.93
C LYS A 8 5.79 0.94 -11.91
N GLU A 9 5.69 -0.38 -12.12
CA GLU A 9 4.65 -0.99 -12.94
C GLU A 9 3.26 -0.76 -12.35
N LEU A 10 3.08 -1.05 -11.06
CA LEU A 10 1.81 -0.91 -10.35
C LEU A 10 1.30 0.53 -10.27
N SER A 11 2.18 1.51 -10.47
CA SER A 11 1.86 2.94 -10.39
C SER A 11 1.76 3.65 -11.75
N ALA A 12 2.08 2.96 -12.86
CA ALA A 12 2.29 3.58 -14.16
C ALA A 12 1.06 4.29 -14.74
N ARG A 13 -0.16 3.87 -14.39
CA ARG A 13 -1.42 4.36 -14.96
C ARG A 13 -2.31 5.11 -13.98
N ILE A 14 -1.82 5.41 -12.77
CA ILE A 14 -2.63 6.04 -11.73
C ILE A 14 -2.44 7.56 -11.81
N ARG A 15 -3.54 8.29 -12.07
CA ARG A 15 -3.56 9.75 -11.97
C ARG A 15 -3.32 10.14 -10.51
N ASP A 16 -2.31 10.96 -10.27
CA ASP A 16 -1.99 11.36 -8.91
C ASP A 16 -2.90 12.48 -8.41
N LYS A 17 -3.24 12.41 -7.12
CA LYS A 17 -4.03 13.40 -6.40
C LYS A 17 -3.45 13.53 -4.98
N PRO A 18 -2.86 14.68 -4.62
CA PRO A 18 -2.40 14.94 -3.26
C PRO A 18 -3.53 14.83 -2.24
N GLY A 19 -3.21 14.43 -1.02
CA GLY A 19 -4.16 14.33 0.10
C GLY A 19 -3.79 13.22 1.08
N THR A 20 -4.50 13.12 2.20
CA THR A 20 -4.27 12.05 3.17
C THR A 20 -5.12 10.84 2.82
N TYR A 21 -4.49 9.69 2.66
CA TYR A 21 -5.16 8.43 2.38
C TYR A 21 -4.75 7.36 3.38
N LEU A 22 -5.70 6.52 3.79
CA LEU A 22 -5.41 5.29 4.54
C LEU A 22 -5.57 4.08 3.62
N VAL A 23 -4.63 3.15 3.73
CA VAL A 23 -4.72 1.82 3.15
C VAL A 23 -4.80 0.83 4.30
N ILE A 24 -5.95 0.18 4.42
CA ILE A 24 -6.18 -0.89 5.38
C ILE A 24 -6.11 -2.20 4.60
N TYR A 25 -5.32 -3.14 5.09
CA TYR A 25 -5.12 -4.40 4.39
C TYR A 25 -5.19 -5.61 5.30
N ASP A 26 -5.60 -6.73 4.70
CA ASP A 26 -5.61 -8.03 5.34
C ASP A 26 -4.98 -9.06 4.41
N PHE A 27 -4.18 -9.97 4.96
CA PHE A 27 -3.63 -11.09 4.21
C PHE A 27 -4.31 -12.35 4.72
N GLU A 28 -4.96 -13.08 3.81
CA GLU A 28 -5.50 -14.41 4.09
C GLU A 28 -4.32 -15.40 4.19
N LEU A 29 -3.70 -15.40 5.36
CA LEU A 29 -2.60 -16.30 5.69
C LEU A 29 -3.22 -17.56 6.28
N GLY A 30 -3.12 -18.69 5.57
CA GLY A 30 -3.51 -20.00 6.12
C GLY A 30 -2.69 -20.38 7.37
N GLY A 31 -2.87 -21.61 7.87
CA GLY A 31 -2.41 -22.06 9.21
C GLY A 31 -0.94 -21.87 9.62
N GLN A 32 -0.04 -21.44 8.72
CA GLN A 32 1.35 -21.04 9.05
C GLN A 32 1.85 -19.76 8.34
N GLY A 33 0.99 -19.01 7.66
CA GLY A 33 1.43 -17.95 6.75
C GLY A 33 1.95 -16.69 7.46
N LYS A 34 3.14 -16.23 7.11
CA LYS A 34 3.61 -14.86 7.37
C LYS A 34 3.41 -14.03 6.11
N ILE A 35 3.13 -12.73 6.26
CA ILE A 35 3.13 -11.80 5.13
C ILE A 35 4.50 -11.91 4.41
N PRO A 36 4.54 -12.08 3.08
CA PRO A 36 5.79 -12.31 2.36
C PRO A 36 6.82 -11.20 2.62
N THR A 37 8.07 -11.53 2.97
CA THR A 37 9.11 -10.52 3.22
C THR A 37 9.32 -9.58 2.03
N ARG A 38 9.09 -10.07 0.80
CA ARG A 38 9.14 -9.28 -0.44
C ARG A 38 8.08 -8.17 -0.51
N PHE A 39 6.93 -8.34 0.15
CA PHE A 39 5.93 -7.27 0.30
C PHE A 39 6.57 -6.08 1.03
N TYR A 40 7.14 -6.31 2.21
CA TYR A 40 7.76 -5.25 3.01
C TYR A 40 8.96 -4.61 2.30
N LEU A 41 9.78 -5.39 1.60
CA LEU A 41 10.90 -4.84 0.82
C LEU A 41 10.43 -3.89 -0.29
N ASN A 42 9.32 -4.20 -0.97
CA ASN A 42 8.74 -3.30 -1.96
C ASN A 42 7.99 -2.13 -1.32
N LEU A 43 7.33 -2.34 -0.19
CA LEU A 43 6.66 -1.29 0.56
C LEU A 43 7.64 -0.21 1.01
N LYS A 44 8.85 -0.59 1.47
CA LYS A 44 9.92 0.35 1.84
C LYS A 44 10.41 1.23 0.69
N ARG A 45 10.09 0.88 -0.57
CA ARG A 45 10.40 1.72 -1.74
C ARG A 45 9.36 2.81 -1.98
N LEU A 46 8.23 2.73 -1.28
CA LEU A 46 7.19 3.75 -1.27
C LEU A 46 7.38 4.65 -0.04
N SER A 47 7.25 5.95 -0.23
CA SER A 47 7.25 6.90 0.88
C SER A 47 5.89 6.86 1.58
N VAL A 48 5.76 6.00 2.60
CA VAL A 48 4.51 5.77 3.34
C VAL A 48 4.77 5.74 4.84
N LYS A 49 3.76 6.07 5.65
CA LYS A 49 3.81 5.97 7.10
C LYS A 49 2.97 4.79 7.57
N THR A 50 3.60 3.76 8.12
CA THR A 50 2.90 2.63 8.77
C THR A 50 2.36 3.08 10.12
N LEU A 51 1.04 3.10 10.30
CA LEU A 51 0.39 3.46 11.56
C LEU A 51 0.20 2.24 12.47
N GLN A 52 -0.16 1.11 11.87
CA GLN A 52 -0.23 -0.20 12.50
C GLN A 52 0.26 -1.26 11.51
N LYS A 53 0.36 -2.52 11.94
CA LYS A 53 0.80 -3.63 11.08
C LYS A 53 0.02 -3.64 9.74
N SER A 54 -1.30 -3.51 9.81
CA SER A 54 -2.22 -3.62 8.67
C SER A 54 -2.81 -2.27 8.22
N VAL A 55 -2.24 -1.15 8.67
CA VAL A 55 -2.76 0.21 8.40
C VAL A 55 -1.63 1.12 7.96
N ILE A 56 -1.73 1.67 6.75
CA ILE A 56 -0.70 2.51 6.12
C ILE A 56 -1.33 3.85 5.74
N MET A 57 -0.66 4.93 6.09
CA MET A 57 -1.01 6.28 5.66
C MET A 57 -0.13 6.72 4.50
N CYS A 58 -0.76 7.32 3.48
CA CYS A 58 -0.14 7.82 2.25
C CYS A 58 -0.51 9.29 2.03
N SER A 59 0.40 10.06 1.43
CA SER A 59 0.20 11.48 1.10
C SER A 59 -0.36 11.75 -0.31
N SER A 60 -0.65 10.69 -1.07
CA SER A 60 -1.26 10.82 -2.39
C SER A 60 -2.05 9.58 -2.80
N LEU A 61 -3.05 9.78 -3.67
CA LEU A 61 -3.90 8.71 -4.20
C LEU A 61 -3.06 7.68 -4.96
N LYS A 62 -2.08 8.16 -5.76
CA LYS A 62 -1.19 7.28 -6.51
C LYS A 62 -0.46 6.32 -5.58
N THR A 63 0.12 6.85 -4.50
CA THR A 63 0.83 6.03 -3.52
C THR A 63 -0.12 5.04 -2.84
N ALA A 64 -1.30 5.49 -2.40
CA ALA A 64 -2.27 4.64 -1.72
C ALA A 64 -2.77 3.49 -2.60
N VAL A 65 -3.14 3.78 -3.85
CA VAL A 65 -3.57 2.75 -4.82
C VAL A 65 -2.41 1.83 -5.19
N THR A 66 -1.18 2.34 -5.26
CA THR A 66 0.01 1.50 -5.50
C THR A 66 0.23 0.52 -4.34
N VAL A 67 0.07 0.96 -3.08
CA VAL A 67 0.13 0.06 -1.91
C VAL A 67 -0.99 -0.98 -1.98
N ALA A 68 -2.22 -0.58 -2.30
CA ALA A 68 -3.34 -1.52 -2.41
C ALA A 68 -3.11 -2.57 -3.51
N ASN A 69 -2.58 -2.16 -4.66
CA ASN A 69 -2.20 -3.08 -5.74
C ASN A 69 -1.04 -4.00 -5.33
N LEU A 70 -0.08 -3.48 -4.57
CA LEU A 70 1.03 -4.28 -4.03
C LEU A 70 0.50 -5.35 -3.07
N VAL A 71 -0.41 -5.01 -2.15
CA VAL A 71 -1.07 -5.98 -1.26
C VAL A 71 -1.76 -7.07 -2.08
N LYS A 72 -2.58 -6.69 -3.07
CA LYS A 72 -3.29 -7.64 -3.95
C LYS A 72 -2.34 -8.57 -4.70
N HIS A 73 -1.22 -8.04 -5.19
CA HIS A 73 -0.19 -8.83 -5.86
C HIS A 73 0.39 -9.94 -4.96
N TYR A 74 0.51 -9.71 -3.66
CA TYR A 74 0.99 -10.70 -2.68
C TYR A 74 -0.14 -11.53 -2.05
N GLY A 75 -1.36 -11.51 -2.61
CA GLY A 75 -2.48 -12.33 -2.16
C GLY A 75 -3.30 -11.74 -1.01
N GLY A 76 -3.12 -10.46 -0.69
CA GLY A 76 -3.94 -9.77 0.31
C GLY A 76 -5.14 -9.03 -0.28
N LYS A 77 -6.03 -8.58 0.59
CA LYS A 77 -7.12 -7.64 0.31
C LYS A 77 -6.76 -6.28 0.87
N ALA A 78 -7.09 -5.21 0.15
CA ALA A 78 -6.84 -3.85 0.59
C ALA A 78 -8.00 -2.92 0.23
N GLN A 79 -8.29 -1.98 1.12
CA GLN A 79 -9.22 -0.88 0.93
C GLN A 79 -8.47 0.44 1.06
N VAL A 80 -8.83 1.42 0.23
CA VAL A 80 -8.24 2.76 0.22
C VAL A 80 -9.32 3.75 0.64
N PHE A 81 -9.01 4.58 1.64
CA PHE A 81 -9.88 5.63 2.15
C PHE A 81 -9.23 6.99 1.94
N GLU A 82 -9.97 7.96 1.42
CA GLU A 82 -9.56 9.36 1.43
C GLU A 82 -10.00 10.00 2.74
N ILE A 83 -9.06 10.55 3.50
CA ILE A 83 -9.34 11.20 4.78
C ILE A 83 -9.69 12.66 4.52
N LYS A 84 -10.96 13.01 4.75
CA LYS A 84 -11.47 14.38 4.56
C LYS A 84 -11.19 15.29 5.77
N LYS A 85 -11.14 14.72 6.97
CA LYS A 85 -10.88 15.43 8.21
C LYS A 85 -10.14 14.50 9.17
N VAL A 86 -9.07 15.02 9.77
CA VAL A 86 -8.39 14.38 10.90
C VAL A 86 -8.84 15.10 12.16
N ILE A 87 -9.21 14.35 13.19
CA ILE A 87 -9.45 14.87 14.53
C ILE A 87 -8.24 14.43 15.35
N SER A 88 -7.63 15.38 16.03
CA SER A 88 -6.53 15.16 16.97
C SER A 88 -6.92 15.79 18.29
N ASP A 89 -6.49 15.16 19.38
CA ASP A 89 -6.72 15.59 20.76
C ASP A 89 -6.15 16.99 21.04
#